data_AF-A0A1H1KUH5-F1
#
_entry.id   AF-A0A1H1KUH5-F1
#
_cell.length_a   1.000
_cell.length_b   1.000
_cell.length_c   1.000
_cell.angle_alpha   90.00
_cell.angle_beta   90.00
_cell.angle_gamma   90.00
#
_symmetry.space_group_name_H-M   'P 1'
#
loop_
_entity.id
_entity.type
_entity.pdbx_description
1 polymer ?
#
loop_
_entity_poly.entity_id
_entity_poly.type
_entity_poly.pdbx_seq_one_letter_code
_entity_poly.pdbx_strand_id
1 'polypeptide(L)' 'MFVKIEMNNTTHYINKNNILRIEAVGNNKPTIYFIDGKVMSIDLNKTMVEDLFL' A
#
# COMPACT_ATOMS: atom_id res chain seq x y z
N MET A 1 11.68 -2.28 -8.01
CA MET A 1 10.31 -1.88 -8.40
C MET A 1 9.62 -1.29 -7.18
N PHE A 2 8.99 -0.12 -7.29
CA PHE A 2 8.33 0.56 -6.18
C PHE A 2 6.82 0.61 -6.41
N VAL A 3 6.04 0.57 -5.33
CA VAL A 3 4.59 0.85 -5.32
C VAL A 3 4.38 2.27 -4.81
N LYS A 4 3.60 3.06 -5.52
CA LYS A 4 3.22 4.42 -5.16
C LYS A 4 1.90 4.36 -4.37
N ILE A 5 1.85 5.03 -3.23
CA ILE A 5 0.67 5.14 -2.37
C ILE A 5 0.44 6.60 -2.04
N GLU A 6 -0.71 7.16 -2.43
CA GLU A 6 -1.03 8.57 -2.18
C GLU A 6 -2.04 8.69 -1.05
N MET A 7 -1.60 9.07 0.16
CA MET A 7 -2.44 9.23 1.35
C MET A 7 -2.50 10.70 1.76
N ASN A 8 -3.69 11.30 1.91
CA ASN A 8 -3.85 12.69 2.40
C ASN A 8 -2.89 13.70 1.73
N ASN A 9 -2.85 13.74 0.40
CA ASN A 9 -1.93 14.59 -0.39
C ASN A 9 -0.42 14.31 -0.18
N THR A 10 -0.07 13.18 0.43
CA THR A 10 1.31 12.75 0.62
C THR A 10 1.58 11.49 -0.21
N THR A 11 2.61 11.51 -1.04
CA THR A 11 3.04 10.34 -1.80
C THR A 11 4.06 9.55 -1.02
N HIS A 12 3.77 8.27 -0.79
CA HIS A 12 4.66 7.30 -0.19
C HIS A 12 5.10 6.30 -1.26
N TYR A 13 6.38 5.92 -1.22
CA TYR A 13 6.92 4.89 -2.08
C TYR A 13 7.35 3.70 -1.24
N ILE A 14 6.83 2.53 -1.59
CA ILE A 14 7.16 1.27 -0.92
C ILE A 14 7.97 0.40 -1.88
N ASN A 15 9.11 -0.10 -1.42
CA ASN A 15 9.85 -1.09 -2.20
C ASN A 15 9.02 -2.38 -2.30
N LYS A 16 8.64 -2.78 -3.51
CA LYS A 16 7.79 -3.96 -3.75
C LYS A 16 8.44 -5.24 -3.23
N ASN A 17 9.78 -5.30 -3.23
CA ASN A 17 10.52 -6.45 -2.72
C ASN A 17 10.34 -6.66 -1.21
N ASN A 18 9.81 -5.67 -0.49
CA ASN A 18 9.52 -5.77 0.94
C ASN A 18 8.07 -6.19 1.22
N ILE A 19 7.21 -6.26 0.20
CA ILE A 19 5.79 -6.60 0.34
C ILE A 19 5.64 -8.12 0.23
N LEU A 20 5.10 -8.74 1.28
CA LEU A 20 4.75 -10.15 1.30
C LEU A 20 3.43 -10.40 0.58
N ARG A 21 2.38 -9.65 0.94
CA ARG A 21 1.05 -9.72 0.30
C ARG A 21 0.22 -8.48 0.61
N ILE A 22 -0.83 -8.26 -0.17
CA ILE A 22 -1.84 -7.21 0.05
C ILE A 22 -3.20 -7.89 0.13
N GLU A 23 -3.93 -7.66 1.22
CA GLU A 23 -5.28 -8.22 1.42
C GLU A 23 -6.30 -7.08 1.55
N ALA A 24 -7.39 -7.15 0.77
CA ALA A 24 -8.50 -6.21 0.87
C ALA A 24 -9.60 -6.80 1.77
N VAL A 25 -9.58 -6.47 3.07
CA VAL A 25 -10.59 -6.96 4.02
C VAL A 25 -11.72 -5.93 4.15
N GLY A 26 -12.74 -6.06 3.31
CA GLY A 26 -13.96 -5.24 3.35
C GLY A 26 -13.79 -3.78 2.88
N ASN A 27 -14.94 -3.09 2.73
CA ASN A 27 -15.11 -1.74 2.16
C ASN A 27 -13.94 -0.78 2.46
N ASN A 28 -12.99 -0.68 1.53
CA ASN A 28 -12.00 0.38 1.42
C ASN A 28 -10.81 0.34 2.40
N LYS A 29 -10.45 -0.82 2.98
CA LYS A 29 -9.26 -0.93 3.85
C LYS A 29 -8.29 -2.06 3.48
N PRO A 30 -7.51 -1.90 2.40
CA PRO A 30 -6.44 -2.84 2.09
C PRO A 30 -5.36 -2.80 3.16
N THR A 31 -4.82 -3.98 3.46
CA THR A 31 -3.74 -4.18 4.42
C THR A 31 -2.55 -4.76 3.68
N ILE A 32 -1.40 -4.09 3.82
CA ILE A 32 -0.11 -4.54 3.29
C ILE A 32 0.63 -5.27 4.39
N TYR A 33 1.05 -6.50 4.09
CA TYR A 33 1.91 -7.31 4.94
C TYR A 33 3.33 -7.25 4.38
N PHE A 34 4.30 -6.95 5.23
CA PHE A 34 5.71 -6.88 4.85
C PHE A 34 6.45 -8.16 5.22
N ILE A 35 7.54 -8.44 4.51
CA ILE A 35 8.39 -9.63 4.74
C ILE A 35 9.05 -9.59 6.13
N ASP A 36 9.28 -8.40 6.67
CA ASP A 36 9.83 -8.21 8.03
C ASP A 36 8.80 -8.38 9.14
N GLY A 37 7.57 -8.79 8.81
CA GLY A 37 6.47 -9.01 9.75
C GLY A 37 5.69 -7.76 10.11
N LYS A 38 6.05 -6.57 9.60
CA LYS A 38 5.23 -5.36 9.78
C LYS A 38 3.93 -5.44 8.99
N VAL A 39 2.95 -4.66 9.42
CA VAL A 39 1.64 -4.55 8.79
C VAL A 39 1.26 -3.08 8.65
N MET A 40 0.74 -2.68 7.48
CA MET A 40 0.23 -1.34 7.21
C MET A 40 -1.21 -1.44 6.70
N SER A 41 -2.16 -0.89 7.45
CA SER A 41 -3.53 -0.72 6.96
C SER A 41 -3.67 0.63 6.27
N ILE A 42 -4.23 0.61 5.06
CA ILE A 42 -4.48 1.78 4.24
C ILE A 42 -5.97 2.10 4.32
N ASP A 43 -6.31 3.37 4.56
CA ASP A 43 -7.69 3.84 4.47
C ASP A 43 -7.93 4.47 3.09
N LEU A 44 -8.58 3.74 2.18
CA LEU A 44 -8.84 4.21 0.82
C LEU A 44 -9.86 5.35 0.75
N ASN A 45 -10.62 5.63 1.81
CA ASN A 45 -11.45 6.85 1.84
C ASN A 45 -10.59 8.12 1.85
N LYS A 46 -9.28 7.98 2.07
CA LYS A 46 -8.29 9.06 2.11
C LYS A 46 -7.09 8.82 1.19
N THR A 47 -7.14 7.78 0.35
CA THR A 47 -5.95 7.30 -0.37
C THR A 47 -6.28 6.88 -1.81
N MET A 48 -5.52 7.38 -2.79
CA MET A 48 -5.48 6.85 -4.16
C MET A 48 -4.25 5.94 -4.33
N VAL A 49 -4.43 4.77 -4.96
CA VAL A 49 -3.35 3.81 -5.24
C VAL A 49 -3.24 3.65 -6.75
N GLU A 50 -2.06 3.98 -7.32
CA GLU A 50 -1.75 3.81 -8.73
C GLU A 50 -0.52 2.90 -8.87
N ASP A 51 -0.63 1.84 -9.69
CA ASP A 51 0.52 1.01 -10.05
C ASP A 51 1.42 1.78 -11.05
N LEU A 52 2.63 2.12 -10.62
CA LEU A 52 3.63 2.75 -11.48
C LEU A 52 4.47 1.66 -12.18
N PHE A 53 4.22 1.44 -13.47
CA PHE A 53 5.11 0.64 -14.32
C PHE A 53 6.28 1.53 -14.77
N LEU A 54 7.46 1.29 -14.19
CA LEU A 54 8.75 1.82 -14.66
C LEU A 54 9.55 0.69 -15.30
#